data_AF-F1VYB8-F1
#
_entry.id   AF-F1VYB8-F1
#
_cell.length_a   1.000
_cell.length_b   1.000
_cell.length_c   1.000
_cell.angle_alpha   90.00
_cell.angle_beta   90.00
_cell.angle_gamma   90.00
#
_symmetry.space_group_name_H-M   'P 1'
#
loop_
_entity.id
_entity.type
_entity.pdbx_description
1 polymer ?
#
loop_
_entity_poly.entity_id
_entity_poly.type
_entity_poly.pdbx_seq_one_letter_code
_entity_poly.pdbx_strand_id
1 'polypeptide(L)' 'MTSSANILVILAHASLQRSRVNRRLADAAAGMPHVKVHDLYEIYPDFDINVRHEQSPS' A
#
# COMPACT_ATOMS: atom_id res chain seq x y z
N MET A 1 11.36 16.16 12.60
CA MET A 1 9.96 16.49 12.21
C MET A 1 9.32 15.18 11.80
N THR A 2 8.49 14.57 12.64
CA THR A 2 7.80 13.32 12.31
C THR A 2 6.72 13.62 11.27
N SER A 3 7.02 13.27 10.02
CA SER A 3 6.11 13.32 8.89
C SER A 3 5.03 12.26 9.12
N SER A 4 3.88 12.64 9.69
CA SER A 4 2.70 11.78 9.66
C SER A 4 2.35 11.51 8.19
N ALA A 5 2.08 10.24 7.85
CA ALA A 5 1.57 9.92 6.53
C ALA A 5 0.14 10.50 6.44
N ASN A 6 -0.08 11.42 5.52
CA ASN A 6 -1.40 12.03 5.32
C ASN A 6 -2.16 11.35 4.17
N ILE A 7 -1.46 10.52 3.39
CA ILE A 7 -2.02 9.79 2.25
C ILE A 7 -1.67 8.32 2.39
N LEU A 8 -2.69 7.47 2.39
CA LEU A 8 -2.57 6.02 2.33
C LEU A 8 -2.97 5.54 0.93
N VAL A 9 -2.05 4.89 0.22
CA VAL A 9 -2.30 4.25 -1.07
C VAL A 9 -2.54 2.76 -0.84
N ILE A 10 -3.77 2.31 -1.06
CA ILE A 10 -4.11 0.89 -1.02
C ILE A 10 -3.77 0.27 -2.37
N LEU A 11 -2.74 -0.57 -2.41
CA LEU A 11 -2.32 -1.29 -3.61
C LEU A 11 -2.90 -2.70 -3.58
N ALA A 12 -3.83 -2.97 -4.49
CA ALA A 12 -4.52 -4.26 -4.59
C ALA A 12 -4.26 -4.91 -5.96
N HIS A 13 -3.02 -5.37 -6.20
CA HIS A 13 -2.63 -5.93 -7.50
C HIS A 13 -2.03 -7.35 -7.39
N ALA A 14 -2.85 -8.37 -7.72
CA ALA A 14 -2.55 -9.81 -7.60
C ALA A 14 -1.21 -10.30 -8.18
N SER A 15 -0.63 -9.56 -9.11
CA SER A 15 0.72 -9.85 -9.59
C SER A 15 1.50 -8.57 -9.88
N LEU A 16 1.76 -7.79 -8.83
CA LEU A 16 2.46 -6.52 -8.94
C LEU A 16 3.79 -6.64 -9.69
N GLN A 17 4.55 -7.72 -9.46
CA GLN A 17 5.85 -7.96 -10.11
C GLN A 17 5.77 -8.01 -11.65
N ARG A 18 4.63 -8.48 -12.20
CA ARG A 18 4.37 -8.49 -13.66
C ARG A 18 3.75 -7.19 -14.17
N SER A 19 3.31 -6.30 -13.27
CA SER A 19 2.68 -5.02 -13.63
C SER A 19 3.71 -3.98 -14.00
N ARG A 20 3.69 -3.49 -15.25
CA ARG A 20 4.60 -2.41 -15.68
C ARG A 20 4.20 -1.05 -15.17
N VAL A 21 2.89 -0.79 -15.06
CA VAL A 21 2.34 0.52 -14.70
C VAL A 21 2.21 0.66 -13.18
N ASN A 22 1.48 -0.25 -12.52
CA ASN A 22 1.24 -0.13 -11.08
C ASN A 22 2.50 -0.27 -10.25
N ARG A 23 3.49 -1.07 -10.68
CA ARG A 23 4.80 -1.14 -10.01
C ARG A 23 5.49 0.22 -10.00
N ARG A 24 5.58 0.87 -11.17
CA ARG A 24 6.21 2.21 -11.28
C ARG A 24 5.44 3.28 -10.50
N LEU A 25 4.11 3.21 -10.47
CA LEU A 25 3.30 4.13 -9.67
C LEU A 25 3.52 3.92 -8.17
N ALA A 26 3.54 2.66 -7.71
CA ALA A 26 3.81 2.31 -6.32
C ALA A 26 5.22 2.75 -5.88
N ASP A 27 6.23 2.48 -6.70
CA ASP A 27 7.62 2.88 -6.46
C ASP A 27 7.74 4.41 -6.32
N ALA A 28 7.09 5.16 -7.22
CA ALA A 28 7.08 6.61 -7.18
C ALA A 28 6.34 7.16 -5.95
N ALA A 29 5.18 6.58 -5.62
CA ALA A 29 4.38 6.98 -4.47
C ALA A 29 5.12 6.72 -3.14
N ALA A 30 5.81 5.59 -3.02
CA ALA A 30 6.59 5.24 -1.84
C ALA A 30 7.78 6.19 -1.58
N GLY A 31 8.28 6.86 -2.63
CA GLY A 31 9.32 7.87 -2.52
C GLY A 31 8.82 9.27 -2.11
N MET A 32 7.51 9.49 -2.04
CA MET A 32 6.95 10.80 -1.70
C MET A 32 6.85 10.99 -0.17
N PRO A 33 7.16 12.20 0.34
CA PRO A 33 6.93 12.49 1.75
C PRO A 33 5.43 12.42 2.07
N HIS A 34 5.10 11.99 3.28
CA HIS A 34 3.72 11.83 3.78
C HIS A 34 2.85 10.78 3.06
N VAL A 35 3.43 9.92 2.22
CA VAL A 35 2.71 8.83 1.55
C VAL A 35 3.10 7.48 2.16
N LYS A 36 2.10 6.64 2.46
CA LYS A 36 2.27 5.23 2.81
C LYS A 36 1.64 4.37 1.73
N VAL A 37 2.41 3.47 1.15
CA VAL A 37 1.89 2.42 0.24
C VAL A 37 1.63 1.16 1.06
N HIS A 38 0.44 0.59 0.91
CA HIS A 38 -0.01 -0.60 1.63
C HIS A 38 -0.45 -1.66 0.61
N ASP A 39 0.38 -2.67 0.38
CA ASP A 39 0.11 -3.75 -0.57
C ASP A 39 -0.69 -4.88 0.09
N LEU A 40 -1.97 -4.98 -0.26
CA LEU A 40 -2.87 -5.97 0.31
C LEU A 40 -2.55 -7.40 -0.13
N TYR A 41 -2.02 -7.59 -1.34
CA TYR A 41 -1.69 -8.93 -1.85
C TYR A 41 -0.38 -9.46 -1.29
N GLU A 42 0.53 -8.57 -0.92
CA GLU A 42 1.73 -8.94 -0.16
C GLU A 42 1.39 -9.29 1.29
N ILE A 43 0.50 -8.51 1.94
CA ILE A 43 0.15 -8.67 3.36
C ILE A 43 -0.83 -9.81 3.59
N TYR A 44 -1.80 -9.99 2.69
CA TYR A 44 -2.85 -11.01 2.78
C TYR A 44 -2.84 -11.91 1.54
N PRO A 45 -1.78 -12.72 1.30
CA PRO A 45 -1.69 -13.60 0.14
C PRO A 45 -2.82 -14.65 0.11
N ASP A 46 -3.29 -15.06 1.29
CA ASP A 46 -4.37 -16.04 1.49
C ASP A 46 -5.76 -15.38 1.65
N PHE A 47 -5.86 -14.05 1.50
CA PHE A 47 -7.09 -13.27 1.61
C PHE A 47 -7.75 -13.26 3.01
N ASP A 48 -7.06 -13.72 4.05
CA ASP A 48 -7.49 -13.62 5.44
C ASP A 48 -7.27 -12.19 5.99
N ILE A 49 -8.15 -11.26 5.60
CA ILE A 49 -8.00 -9.83 5.93
C ILE A 49 -8.29 -9.54 7.41
N ASN A 50 -7.35 -8.86 8.06
CA ASN A 50 -7.56 -8.29 9.40
C ASN A 50 -8.37 -6.99 9.32
N VAL A 51 -9.70 -7.12 9.30
CA VAL A 51 -10.63 -5.99 9.15
C VAL A 51 -10.42 -4.89 10.21
N ARG A 52 -10.15 -5.26 11.47
CA ARG A 52 -9.95 -4.28 12.55
C ARG A 52 -8.72 -3.42 12.29
N HIS A 53 -7.64 -4.04 11.82
CA HIS A 53 -6.42 -3.32 11.46
C HIS A 53 -6.69 -2.37 10.27
N GLU A 54 -7.30 -2.86 9.19
CA GLU A 54 -7.53 -2.07 7.98
C GLU A 54 -8.50 -0.88 8.18
N GLN A 55 -9.40 -0.97 9.16
CA GLN A 55 -10.32 0.12 9.51
C GLN A 55 -9.80 1.05 10.61
N SER A 56 -8.65 0.75 11.21
CA SER A 56 -8.09 1.59 12.26
C SER A 56 -7.60 2.93 11.67
N PRO A 57 -7.74 4.05 12.40
CA PRO A 57 -7.19 5.33 11.98
C PRO A 57 -5.67 5.22 11.73
N SER A 58 -5.21 5.72 10.58
CA SER A 58 -3.79 5.75 10.20
C SER A 58 -3.04 6.92 10.79
#